data_AF-A0A347UB31-F1
#
_entry.id   AF-A0A347UB31-F1
#
_cell.length_a   1.000
_cell.length_b   1.000
_cell.length_c   1.000
_cell.angle_alpha   90.00
_cell.angle_beta   90.00
_cell.angle_gamma   90.00
#
_symmetry.space_group_name_H-M   'P 1'
#
loop_
_entity.id
_entity.type
_entity.pdbx_description
1 polymer ?
#
loop_
_entity_poly.entity_id
_entity_poly.type
_entity_poly.pdbx_seq_one_letter_code
_entity_poly.pdbx_strand_id
1 'polypeptide(L)'
;MTKKDMIELFGEDLEFLKTNKNLKNLLDNLCPDRAKYLMQKANKQTFLRILENEKYFTSQLDFENELYSLLLDRDTAIWKKLANDKTLSNQARLRSAYLYVYLSKNPLKLNFDIEKFRNQFSFYHGNRCEDGDGYARMFGLKNGLDNLRFNQFKNTGSF
;
A
#
# COMPACT_ATOMS: atom_id res chain seq x y z
N MET A 1 -15.09 15.73 -12.59
CA MET A 1 -14.03 15.42 -13.60
C MET A 1 -14.38 16.05 -14.95
N THR A 2 -13.43 16.60 -15.71
CA THR A 2 -13.75 17.18 -17.04
C THR A 2 -13.81 16.11 -18.13
N LYS A 3 -14.44 16.41 -19.28
CA LYS A 3 -14.48 15.50 -20.44
C LYS A 3 -13.07 15.14 -20.94
N LYS A 4 -12.12 16.09 -20.86
CA LYS A 4 -10.71 15.87 -21.21
C LYS A 4 -10.07 14.84 -20.28
N ASP A 5 -10.29 14.99 -18.97
CA ASP A 5 -9.77 14.05 -17.96
C ASP A 5 -10.36 12.64 -18.14
N MET A 6 -11.64 12.55 -18.52
CA MET A 6 -12.31 11.27 -18.78
C MET A 6 -11.75 10.57 -20.01
N ILE A 7 -11.47 11.30 -21.08
CA ILE A 7 -10.87 10.74 -22.31
C ILE A 7 -9.45 10.25 -22.02
N GLU A 8 -8.67 11.01 -21.24
CA GLU A 8 -7.34 10.61 -20.82
C GLU A 8 -7.35 9.35 -19.95
N LEU A 9 -8.37 9.18 -19.11
CA LEU A 9 -8.46 8.05 -18.17
C LEU A 9 -9.09 6.79 -18.77
N PHE A 10 -10.12 6.91 -19.59
CA PHE A 10 -10.92 5.77 -20.05
C PHE A 10 -10.85 5.55 -21.57
N GLY A 11 -10.13 6.40 -22.30
CA GLY A 11 -10.07 6.38 -23.77
C GLY A 11 -11.17 7.22 -24.43
N GLU A 12 -11.16 7.29 -25.76
CA GLU A 12 -12.06 8.17 -26.53
C GLU A 12 -13.53 7.76 -26.52
N ASP A 13 -13.81 6.47 -26.30
CA ASP A 13 -15.17 5.92 -26.38
C ASP A 13 -15.89 5.95 -25.02
N LEU A 14 -16.67 7.01 -24.81
CA LEU A 14 -17.48 7.24 -23.62
C LEU A 14 -18.99 7.03 -23.87
N GLU A 15 -19.39 6.36 -24.96
CA GLU A 15 -20.80 6.15 -25.30
C GLU A 15 -21.58 5.41 -24.21
N PHE A 16 -20.93 4.48 -23.51
CA PHE A 16 -21.52 3.71 -22.40
C PHE A 16 -21.91 4.59 -21.19
N LEU A 17 -21.34 5.79 -21.04
CA LEU A 17 -21.72 6.74 -19.99
C LEU A 17 -23.06 7.45 -20.29
N LYS A 18 -23.50 7.44 -21.55
CA LYS A 18 -24.83 7.96 -21.94
C LYS A 18 -25.95 7.04 -21.44
N THR A 19 -25.70 5.73 -21.41
CA THR A 19 -26.67 4.72 -20.99
C THR A 19 -26.58 4.41 -19.49
N ASN A 20 -25.49 4.73 -18.81
CA ASN A 20 -25.28 4.44 -17.40
C ASN A 20 -25.19 5.70 -16.52
N LYS A 21 -26.36 6.32 -16.25
CA LYS A 21 -26.48 7.57 -15.47
C LYS A 21 -25.84 7.52 -14.08
N ASN A 22 -25.89 6.38 -13.41
CA ASN A 22 -25.30 6.22 -12.07
C ASN A 22 -23.78 6.30 -12.10
N LEU A 23 -23.15 5.64 -13.08
CA LEU A 23 -21.71 5.70 -13.28
C LEU A 23 -21.27 7.11 -13.70
N LYS A 24 -22.03 7.76 -14.59
CA LYS A 24 -21.77 9.14 -14.99
C LYS A 24 -21.82 10.10 -13.80
N ASN A 25 -22.86 10.04 -12.97
CA ASN A 25 -22.95 10.87 -11.76
C ASN A 25 -21.79 10.60 -10.79
N LEU A 26 -21.32 9.35 -10.69
CA LEU A 26 -20.18 9.02 -9.86
C LEU A 26 -18.88 9.66 -10.39
N LEU A 27 -18.64 9.56 -11.70
CA LEU A 27 -17.45 10.11 -12.38
C LEU A 27 -17.45 11.64 -12.42
N ASP A 28 -18.61 12.26 -12.61
CA ASP A 28 -18.78 13.72 -12.60
C ASP A 28 -18.40 14.29 -11.23
N ASN A 29 -18.78 13.58 -10.15
CA ASN A 29 -18.45 13.93 -8.77
C ASN A 29 -17.05 13.47 -8.32
N LEU A 30 -16.36 12.63 -9.09
CA LEU A 30 -14.97 12.27 -8.84
C LEU A 30 -14.05 13.44 -9.25
N CYS A 31 -13.13 13.79 -8.35
CA CYS A 31 -11.98 14.64 -8.70
C CYS A 31 -11.04 13.86 -9.64
N PRO A 32 -10.47 14.46 -10.70
CA PRO A 32 -9.51 13.81 -11.60
C PRO A 32 -8.33 13.16 -10.87
N ASP A 33 -7.79 13.84 -9.86
CA ASP A 33 -6.71 13.29 -9.03
C ASP A 33 -7.19 12.08 -8.25
N ARG A 34 -8.43 12.10 -7.76
CA ARG A 34 -9.05 10.97 -7.05
C ARG A 34 -9.42 9.82 -8.00
N ALA A 35 -9.66 10.09 -9.28
CA ALA A 35 -9.91 9.09 -10.31
C ALA A 35 -8.61 8.43 -10.79
N LYS A 36 -7.57 9.22 -11.12
CA LYS A 36 -6.21 8.72 -11.36
C LYS A 36 -5.74 7.90 -10.17
N TYR A 37 -5.96 8.41 -8.97
CA TYR A 37 -5.72 7.70 -7.72
C TYR A 37 -6.48 6.37 -7.62
N LEU A 38 -7.79 6.33 -7.93
CA LEU A 38 -8.59 5.11 -7.88
C LEU A 38 -8.22 4.08 -8.96
N MET A 39 -7.74 4.54 -10.13
CA MET A 39 -7.22 3.70 -11.20
C MET A 39 -5.81 3.17 -10.91
N GLN A 40 -4.99 3.99 -10.23
CA GLN A 40 -3.70 3.60 -9.67
C GLN A 40 -3.87 2.80 -8.38
N LYS A 41 -5.05 2.82 -7.75
CA LYS A 41 -5.29 2.16 -6.47
C LYS A 41 -4.99 0.68 -6.67
N ALA A 42 -3.93 0.27 -5.97
CA ALA A 42 -3.46 -1.09 -5.84
C ALA A 42 -4.61 -2.08 -6.00
N ASN A 43 -4.65 -2.78 -7.13
CA ASN A 43 -5.48 -3.97 -7.20
C ASN A 43 -4.95 -4.96 -6.15
N LYS A 44 -5.72 -6.02 -5.83
CA LYS A 44 -5.30 -7.03 -4.84
C LYS A 44 -3.86 -7.51 -5.08
N GLN A 45 -3.43 -7.58 -6.35
CA GLN A 45 -2.09 -7.99 -6.74
C GLN A 45 -0.99 -7.03 -6.27
N THR A 46 -1.20 -5.72 -6.32
CA THR A 46 -0.23 -4.72 -5.82
C THR A 46 0.00 -4.88 -4.32
N PHE A 47 -1.07 -4.99 -3.51
CA PHE A 47 -0.92 -5.25 -2.07
C PHE A 47 -0.23 -6.59 -1.80
N LEU A 48 -0.56 -7.64 -2.56
CA LEU A 48 0.10 -8.93 -2.46
C LEU A 48 1.59 -8.83 -2.78
N ARG A 49 1.96 -8.11 -3.84
CA ARG A 49 3.37 -7.89 -4.22
C ARG A 49 4.15 -7.26 -3.07
N ILE A 50 3.62 -6.18 -2.50
CA ILE A 50 4.25 -5.47 -1.37
C ILE A 50 4.37 -6.36 -0.13
N LEU A 51 3.33 -7.11 0.21
CA LEU A 51 3.31 -7.90 1.45
C LEU A 51 4.07 -9.22 1.34
N GLU A 52 4.15 -9.82 0.15
CA GLU A 52 4.91 -11.04 -0.17
C GLU A 52 6.19 -10.68 -0.94
N ASN A 53 6.86 -9.60 -0.52
CA ASN A 53 7.86 -8.91 -1.34
C ASN A 53 9.05 -9.77 -1.78
N GLU A 54 9.39 -10.84 -1.07
CA GLU A 54 10.43 -11.78 -1.48
C GLU A 54 10.13 -12.51 -2.80
N LYS A 55 8.85 -12.61 -3.20
CA LYS A 55 8.45 -13.26 -4.45
C LYS A 55 8.50 -12.33 -5.66
N TYR A 56 8.51 -11.02 -5.42
CA TYR A 56 8.23 -10.02 -6.46
C TYR A 56 9.31 -8.96 -6.63
N PHE A 57 10.17 -8.76 -5.63
CA PHE A 57 11.18 -7.72 -5.67
C PHE A 57 12.56 -8.33 -5.39
N THR A 58 13.54 -7.92 -6.19
CA THR A 58 14.97 -8.15 -5.91
C THR A 58 15.68 -6.86 -5.55
N SER A 59 15.05 -5.71 -5.83
CA SER A 59 15.54 -4.35 -5.58
C SER A 59 14.71 -3.66 -4.50
N GLN A 60 15.39 -3.09 -3.49
CA GLN A 60 14.74 -2.27 -2.46
C GLN A 60 14.12 -1.01 -3.06
N LEU A 61 14.78 -0.42 -4.07
CA LEU A 61 14.31 0.79 -4.72
C LEU A 61 12.95 0.58 -5.41
N ASP A 62 12.79 -0.55 -6.11
CA ASP A 62 11.55 -0.88 -6.80
C ASP A 62 10.41 -1.16 -5.82
N PHE A 63 10.73 -1.87 -4.74
CA PHE A 63 9.81 -2.11 -3.64
C PHE A 63 9.34 -0.79 -3.00
N GLU A 64 10.26 0.12 -2.71
CA GLU A 64 9.94 1.40 -2.07
C GLU A 64 9.16 2.33 -3.01
N ASN A 65 9.47 2.38 -4.30
CA ASN A 65 8.70 3.15 -5.29
C ASN A 65 7.22 2.70 -5.32
N GLU A 66 6.97 1.38 -5.39
CA GLU A 66 5.62 0.83 -5.40
C GLU A 66 4.93 1.03 -4.05
N LEU A 67 5.63 0.78 -2.93
CA LEU A 67 5.07 0.95 -1.59
C LEU A 67 4.73 2.40 -1.27
N TYR A 68 5.66 3.33 -1.47
CA TYR A 68 5.53 4.70 -0.97
C TYR A 68 4.39 5.44 -1.67
N SER A 69 4.19 5.16 -2.96
CA SER A 69 3.02 5.61 -3.71
C SER A 69 1.70 5.23 -3.01
N LEU A 70 1.60 4.02 -2.43
CA LEU A 70 0.41 3.57 -1.68
C LEU A 70 0.28 4.18 -0.29
N LEU A 71 1.39 4.58 0.32
CA LEU A 71 1.39 5.16 1.67
C LEU A 71 0.98 6.63 1.67
N LEU A 72 1.05 7.32 0.53
CA LEU A 72 0.67 8.73 0.41
C LEU A 72 -0.80 8.99 0.76
N ASP A 73 -1.69 8.05 0.49
CA ASP A 73 -3.14 8.24 0.68
C ASP A 73 -3.59 8.04 2.12
N ARG A 74 -2.74 7.42 2.93
CA ARG A 74 -2.99 7.09 4.34
C ARG A 74 -4.27 6.28 4.58
N ASP A 75 -4.80 5.58 3.57
CA ASP A 75 -5.91 4.64 3.75
C ASP A 75 -5.44 3.45 4.60
N THR A 76 -5.84 3.45 5.87
CA THR A 76 -5.44 2.42 6.84
C THR A 76 -6.38 1.21 6.85
N ALA A 77 -7.57 1.33 6.25
CA ALA A 77 -8.60 0.30 6.34
C ALA A 77 -8.16 -1.00 5.66
N ILE A 78 -7.49 -0.87 4.51
CA ILE A 78 -6.99 -2.02 3.75
C ILE A 78 -5.89 -2.77 4.50
N TRP A 79 -4.93 -2.08 5.11
CA TRP A 79 -3.85 -2.69 5.90
C TRP A 79 -4.41 -3.43 7.12
N LYS A 80 -5.38 -2.83 7.82
CA LYS A 80 -6.07 -3.50 8.94
C LYS A 80 -6.78 -4.78 8.51
N LYS A 81 -7.43 -4.75 7.34
CA LYS A 81 -8.13 -5.91 6.76
C LYS A 81 -7.14 -7.02 6.42
N LEU A 82 -6.07 -6.69 5.71
CA LEU A 82 -5.06 -7.65 5.25
C LEU A 82 -4.26 -8.28 6.41
N ALA A 83 -3.98 -7.54 7.48
CA ALA A 83 -3.38 -8.09 8.70
C ALA A 83 -4.16 -9.29 9.30
N ASN A 84 -5.49 -9.30 9.11
CA ASN A 84 -6.38 -10.35 9.61
C ASN A 84 -6.81 -11.36 8.53
N ASP A 85 -6.35 -11.20 7.29
CA ASP A 85 -6.70 -12.08 6.17
C ASP A 85 -5.92 -13.39 6.26
N LYS A 86 -6.64 -14.48 6.55
CA LYS A 86 -6.06 -15.82 6.72
C LYS A 86 -5.58 -16.45 5.40
N THR A 87 -5.92 -15.85 4.26
CA THR A 87 -5.43 -16.32 2.95
C THR A 87 -4.00 -15.86 2.66
N LEU A 88 -3.49 -14.89 3.43
CA LEU A 88 -2.13 -14.40 3.33
C LEU A 88 -1.18 -15.20 4.23
N SER A 89 0.10 -15.21 3.87
CA SER A 89 1.14 -15.76 4.75
C SER A 89 1.26 -14.95 6.06
N ASN A 90 1.78 -15.56 7.12
CA ASN A 90 1.97 -14.84 8.39
C ASN A 90 2.91 -13.64 8.23
N GLN A 91 3.99 -13.75 7.45
CA GLN A 91 4.88 -12.62 7.14
C GLN A 91 4.13 -11.45 6.46
N ALA A 92 3.25 -11.73 5.49
CA ALA A 92 2.46 -10.71 4.82
C ALA A 92 1.50 -10.02 5.79
N ARG A 93 0.89 -10.81 6.68
CA ARG A 93 -0.01 -10.30 7.73
C ARG A 93 0.74 -9.44 8.75
N LEU A 94 1.96 -9.82 9.14
CA LEU A 94 2.83 -9.04 10.02
C LEU A 94 3.24 -7.70 9.37
N ARG A 95 3.70 -7.72 8.12
CA ARG A 95 4.03 -6.51 7.34
C ARG A 95 2.83 -5.59 7.19
N SER A 96 1.64 -6.15 6.97
CA SER A 96 0.40 -5.39 6.86
C SER A 96 -0.02 -4.74 8.17
N ALA A 97 0.08 -5.48 9.28
CA ALA A 97 -0.18 -4.97 10.62
C ALA A 97 0.77 -3.83 11.00
N TYR A 98 2.05 -4.01 10.68
CA TYR A 98 3.06 -3.00 10.81
C TYR A 98 2.71 -1.72 10.03
N LEU A 99 2.35 -1.82 8.74
CA LEU A 99 1.96 -0.66 7.92
C LEU A 99 0.72 0.06 8.46
N TYR A 100 -0.26 -0.69 8.97
CA TYR A 100 -1.41 -0.09 9.66
C TYR A 100 -0.99 0.75 10.86
N VAL A 101 -0.15 0.22 11.75
CA VAL A 101 0.32 0.96 12.94
C VAL A 101 1.20 2.13 12.55
N TYR A 102 2.07 1.94 11.55
CA TYR A 102 2.93 3.00 11.04
C TYR A 102 2.12 4.22 10.57
N LEU A 103 1.05 3.99 9.80
CA LEU A 103 0.23 5.07 9.26
C LEU A 103 -0.77 5.65 10.29
N SER A 104 -1.45 4.79 11.04
CA SER A 104 -2.53 5.21 11.94
C SER A 104 -2.03 5.67 13.31
N LYS A 105 -0.81 5.27 13.71
CA LYS A 105 -0.27 5.37 15.07
C LYS A 105 -1.12 4.68 16.14
N ASN A 106 -2.09 3.86 15.73
CA ASN A 106 -2.96 3.11 16.62
C ASN A 106 -2.48 1.66 16.70
N PRO A 107 -2.31 1.08 17.90
CA PRO A 107 -1.93 -0.32 18.06
C PRO A 107 -2.93 -1.27 17.38
N LEU A 108 -2.43 -2.37 16.83
CA LEU A 108 -3.25 -3.44 16.26
C LEU A 108 -2.94 -4.77 16.94
N LYS A 109 -3.97 -5.37 17.54
CA LYS A 109 -3.87 -6.72 18.08
C LYS A 109 -4.06 -7.73 16.96
N LEU A 110 -3.12 -8.65 16.83
CA LEU A 110 -3.20 -9.77 15.89
C LEU A 110 -3.94 -10.96 16.50
N ASN A 111 -4.60 -11.74 15.64
CA ASN A 111 -5.31 -12.96 16.04
C ASN A 111 -4.40 -14.21 16.08
N PHE A 112 -3.08 -14.02 16.00
CA PHE A 112 -2.08 -15.08 16.04
C PHE A 112 -0.89 -14.63 16.87
N ASP A 113 -0.17 -15.60 17.41
CA ASP A 113 1.02 -15.38 18.23
C ASP A 113 2.22 -14.97 17.36
N ILE A 114 2.79 -13.81 17.66
CA ILE A 114 3.93 -13.23 16.94
C ILE A 114 5.28 -13.78 17.42
N GLU A 115 5.35 -14.36 18.62
CA GLU A 115 6.62 -14.81 19.22
C GLU A 115 7.31 -15.85 18.35
N LYS A 116 6.53 -16.71 17.71
CA LYS A 116 7.01 -17.74 16.78
C LYS A 116 7.70 -17.19 15.53
N PHE A 117 7.49 -15.91 15.20
CA PHE A 117 8.01 -15.27 14.00
C PHE A 117 8.99 -14.13 14.31
N ARG A 118 9.25 -13.88 15.59
CA ARG A 118 10.10 -12.79 16.05
C ARG A 118 11.49 -12.91 15.42
N ASN A 119 11.95 -11.82 14.82
CA ASN A 119 13.23 -11.69 14.13
C ASN A 119 13.46 -12.74 13.03
N GLN A 120 12.41 -13.33 12.45
CA GLN A 120 12.54 -14.19 11.28
C GLN A 120 12.45 -13.38 9.99
N PHE A 121 11.51 -12.43 9.94
CA PHE A 121 11.19 -11.67 8.74
C PHE A 121 11.61 -10.20 8.85
N SER A 122 12.09 -9.65 7.74
CA SER A 122 12.30 -8.22 7.55
C SER A 122 11.06 -7.59 6.91
N PHE A 123 10.88 -6.28 7.08
CA PHE A 123 9.81 -5.56 6.38
C PHE A 123 10.00 -5.65 4.86
N TYR A 124 11.19 -5.27 4.36
CA TYR A 124 11.67 -5.66 3.04
C TYR A 124 12.62 -6.86 3.18
N HIS A 125 12.35 -7.95 2.48
CA HIS A 125 13.10 -9.21 2.63
C HIS A 125 14.61 -9.08 2.42
N GLY A 126 15.04 -8.23 1.48
CA GLY A 126 16.44 -8.03 1.14
C GLY A 126 17.18 -7.02 2.00
N ASN A 127 16.50 -6.39 2.97
CA ASN A 127 17.12 -5.36 3.82
C ASN A 127 18.05 -6.00 4.85
N ARG A 128 19.30 -5.53 4.87
CA ARG A 128 20.40 -6.05 5.71
C ARG A 128 20.58 -5.27 7.01
N CYS A 129 20.04 -4.06 7.11
CA CYS A 129 20.14 -3.23 8.30
C CYS A 129 18.97 -3.50 9.27
N GLU A 130 19.26 -3.49 10.57
CA GLU A 130 18.26 -3.61 11.65
C GLU A 130 17.58 -2.27 12.01
N ASP A 131 17.97 -1.18 11.34
CA ASP A 131 17.42 0.15 11.57
C ASP A 131 16.07 0.34 10.89
N GLY A 132 15.19 1.09 11.56
CA GLY A 132 13.84 1.40 11.10
C GLY A 132 13.12 2.34 12.07
N ASP A 133 11.81 2.43 11.94
CA ASP A 133 10.94 3.34 12.70
C ASP A 133 10.56 2.89 14.13
N GLY A 134 11.04 1.72 14.57
CA GLY A 134 10.72 1.12 15.87
C GLY A 134 9.38 0.37 15.94
N TYR A 135 8.38 0.68 15.11
CA TYR A 135 7.07 0.00 15.10
C TYR A 135 7.16 -1.44 14.59
N ALA A 136 8.12 -1.72 13.70
CA ALA A 136 8.38 -3.05 13.17
C ALA A 136 8.62 -4.10 14.29
N ARG A 137 9.30 -3.70 15.38
CA ARG A 137 9.61 -4.58 16.52
C ARG A 137 8.35 -5.04 17.27
N MET A 138 7.29 -4.23 17.27
CA MET A 138 6.00 -4.59 17.88
C MET A 138 5.35 -5.80 17.21
N PHE A 139 5.76 -6.10 15.97
CA PHE A 139 5.29 -7.23 15.17
C PHE A 139 6.37 -8.28 14.94
N GLY A 140 7.50 -8.19 15.65
CA GLY A 140 8.61 -9.14 15.52
C GLY A 140 9.36 -9.05 14.18
N LEU A 141 9.21 -7.96 13.42
CA LEU A 141 9.98 -7.73 12.19
C LEU A 141 11.37 -7.18 12.53
N LYS A 142 12.39 -7.60 11.77
CA LYS A 142 13.80 -7.21 11.96
C LYS A 142 14.06 -5.72 11.74
N ASN A 143 13.32 -5.11 10.81
CA ASN A 143 13.45 -3.71 10.41
C ASN A 143 12.10 -3.16 9.94
N GLY A 144 12.05 -1.84 9.79
CA GLY A 144 10.87 -1.10 9.34
C GLY A 144 11.18 -0.19 8.16
N LEU A 145 10.29 0.77 7.95
CA LEU A 145 10.41 1.82 6.97
C LEU A 145 11.55 2.78 7.34
N ASP A 146 12.28 3.18 6.32
CA ASP A 146 13.18 4.31 6.38
C ASP A 146 12.37 5.61 6.21
N ASN A 147 12.19 6.33 7.33
CA ASN A 147 11.43 7.57 7.35
C ASN A 147 12.09 8.68 6.52
N LEU A 148 13.43 8.69 6.39
CA LEU A 148 14.12 9.71 5.59
C LEU A 148 13.81 9.51 4.11
N ARG A 149 13.93 8.27 3.64
CA ARG A 149 13.59 7.89 2.25
C ARG A 149 12.12 8.11 1.94
N PHE A 150 11.22 7.77 2.86
CA PHE A 150 9.79 8.04 2.66
C PHE A 150 9.48 9.54 2.59
N ASN A 151 10.10 10.35 3.46
CA ASN A 151 9.93 11.80 3.43
C ASN A 151 10.51 12.44 2.17
N GLN A 152 11.65 11.95 1.67
CA GLN A 152 12.22 12.36 0.39
C GLN A 152 11.21 12.11 -0.72
N PHE A 153 10.77 10.86 -0.90
CA PHE A 153 9.79 10.49 -1.92
C PHE A 153 8.50 11.31 -1.82
N LYS A 154 7.98 11.55 -0.62
CA LYS A 154 6.79 12.37 -0.41
C LYS A 154 6.98 13.81 -0.92
N ASN A 155 8.17 14.36 -0.82
CA ASN A 155 8.46 15.75 -1.22
C ASN A 155 8.77 15.87 -2.72
N THR A 156 9.41 14.87 -3.32
CA THR A 156 9.93 14.92 -4.71
C THR A 156 9.12 14.08 -5.70
N GLY A 157 8.34 13.12 -5.23
CA GLY A 157 7.67 12.11 -6.05
C GLY A 157 8.60 11.01 -6.59
N SER A 158 9.89 11.05 -6.24
CA SER A 158 10.92 10.09 -6.71
C SER A 158 12.09 10.00 -5.73
N PHE A 159 12.97 9.02 -5.91
CA PHE A 159 14.26 8.98 -5.21
C PHE A 159 15.32 9.84 -5.89
#